data_AF-A0A0P9SW91-F1
#
_entry.id   AF-A0A0P9SW91-F1
#
_cell.length_a   1.000
_cell.length_b   1.000
_cell.length_c   1.000
_cell.angle_alpha   90.00
_cell.angle_beta   90.00
_cell.angle_gamma   90.00
#
_symmetry.space_group_name_H-M   'P 1'
#
loop_
_entity.id
_entity.type
_entity.pdbx_description
1 polymer ?
#
loop_
_entity_poly.entity_id
_entity_poly.type
_entity_poly.pdbx_seq_one_letter_code
_entity_poly.pdbx_strand_id
1 'polypeptide(L)'
;EQLARDMAGSDSVLKLRLPLAQPYDNAKPAPPAPDVNHEVEAPRLNIVMMELVFESAWTRRTYYASEQFKTITQGISEHVRYITPFGVSGVYTYVRDALMTTAGVRGSRQAELIRQLGAINQTRPEIESLFGAPSTF
;
A
#
# COMPACT_ATOMS: atom_id res chain seq x y z
N GLU A 1 8.20 1.10 -17.13
CA GLU A 1 7.09 2.05 -16.88
C GLU A 1 5.89 1.87 -17.81
N GLN A 2 6.07 1.58 -19.10
CA GLN A 2 4.98 1.45 -20.08
C GLN A 2 3.82 0.56 -19.59
N LEU A 3 4.13 -0.64 -19.11
CA LEU A 3 3.17 -1.57 -18.51
C LEU A 3 2.27 -0.91 -17.44
N ALA A 4 2.87 -0.12 -16.55
CA ALA A 4 2.13 0.55 -15.48
C ALA A 4 1.19 1.63 -16.05
N ARG A 5 1.59 2.35 -17.10
CA ARG A 5 0.71 3.32 -17.76
C ARG A 5 -0.47 2.64 -18.43
N ASP A 6 -0.21 1.54 -19.14
CA ASP A 6 -1.25 0.78 -19.84
C ASP A 6 -2.26 0.16 -18.86
N MET A 7 -1.77 -0.36 -17.72
CA MET A 7 -2.65 -0.86 -16.66
C MET A 7 -3.45 0.25 -15.97
N ALA A 8 -2.83 1.42 -15.72
CA ALA A 8 -3.52 2.56 -15.10
C ALA A 8 -4.61 3.17 -15.99
N GLY A 9 -4.56 2.96 -17.30
CA GLY A 9 -5.58 3.42 -18.25
C GLY A 9 -6.86 2.57 -18.26
N SER A 10 -6.94 1.49 -17.47
CA SER A 10 -8.14 0.66 -17.36
C SER A 10 -9.08 1.15 -16.27
N ASP A 11 -10.36 1.31 -16.58
CA ASP A 11 -11.42 1.65 -15.61
C ASP A 11 -11.55 0.63 -14.46
N SER A 12 -11.02 -0.59 -14.65
CA SER A 12 -11.03 -1.64 -13.62
C SER A 12 -10.01 -1.40 -12.51
N VAL A 13 -8.98 -0.57 -12.75
CA VAL A 13 -7.89 -0.32 -11.81
C VAL A 13 -8.18 0.94 -11.00
N LEU A 14 -8.54 0.78 -9.73
CA LEU A 14 -8.85 1.91 -8.84
C LEU A 14 -7.60 2.69 -8.42
N LYS A 15 -6.47 2.00 -8.32
CA LYS A 15 -5.19 2.59 -7.95
C LYS A 15 -4.07 1.75 -8.53
N LEU A 16 -3.07 2.44 -9.07
CA LEU A 16 -1.77 1.88 -9.39
C LEU A 16 -0.70 2.69 -8.67
N ARG A 17 0.25 2.01 -8.04
CA ARG A 17 1.47 2.63 -7.52
C ARG A 17 2.69 1.83 -7.98
N LEU A 18 3.67 2.54 -8.54
CA LEU A 18 4.93 1.97 -9.00
C LEU A 18 6.08 2.66 -8.26
N PRO A 19 6.53 2.15 -7.10
CA PRO A 19 7.75 2.65 -6.47
C PRO A 19 8.96 2.28 -7.34
N LEU A 20 9.62 3.30 -7.87
CA LEU A 20 10.91 3.16 -8.52
C LEU A 20 11.98 3.43 -7.47
N ALA A 21 12.65 2.39 -7.02
CA ALA A 21 13.76 2.54 -6.09
C ALA A 21 14.90 3.29 -6.80
N GLN A 22 15.43 4.32 -6.15
CA GLN A 22 16.69 4.90 -6.61
C GLN A 22 17.82 3.92 -6.27
N PRO A 23 18.80 3.72 -7.17
CA PRO A 23 19.98 2.94 -6.85
C PRO A 23 20.64 3.46 -5.59
N TYR A 24 21.00 2.55 -4.67
CA TYR A 24 21.74 2.92 -3.48
C TYR A 24 23.19 3.28 -3.85
N ASP A 25 23.67 4.45 -3.41
CA ASP A 25 25.03 4.92 -3.69
C ASP A 25 26.04 4.27 -2.73
N ASN A 26 26.67 3.19 -3.19
CA ASN A 26 27.73 2.49 -2.45
C ASN A 26 29.04 3.28 -2.34
N ALA A 27 29.18 4.43 -3.00
CA ALA A 27 30.33 5.33 -2.84
C ALA A 27 30.13 6.36 -1.71
N LYS A 28 28.90 6.51 -1.20
CA LYS A 28 28.57 7.36 -0.03
C LYS A 28 27.86 6.63 1.13
N PRO A 29 28.27 5.41 1.53
CA PRO A 29 27.83 4.88 2.80
C PRO A 29 28.60 5.60 3.93
N ALA A 30 28.07 5.51 5.15
CA ALA A 30 28.90 5.56 6.34
C ALA A 30 30.12 4.64 6.16
N PRO A 31 31.27 4.90 6.82
CA PRO A 31 32.49 4.10 6.62
C PRO A 31 32.16 2.60 6.68
N PRO A 32 32.57 1.81 5.66
CA PRO A 32 32.16 0.43 5.54
C PRO A 32 32.56 -0.33 6.80
N ALA A 33 31.59 -1.00 7.42
CA ALA A 33 31.87 -1.90 8.52
C ALA A 33 32.86 -2.97 8.05
N PRO A 34 33.94 -3.26 8.81
CA PRO A 34 34.89 -4.30 8.46
C PRO A 34 34.18 -5.65 8.34
N ASP A 35 34.62 -6.48 7.38
CA ASP A 35 34.12 -7.82 7.10
C ASP A 35 32.64 -7.92 6.68
N VAL A 36 32.03 -6.82 6.20
CA VAL A 36 30.66 -6.79 5.65
C VAL A 36 30.67 -6.39 4.18
N ASN A 37 29.97 -7.16 3.33
CA ASN A 37 29.73 -6.76 1.95
C ASN A 37 28.61 -5.71 1.91
N HIS A 38 28.94 -4.50 1.46
CA HIS A 38 27.98 -3.39 1.31
C HIS A 38 27.43 -3.29 -0.11
N GLU A 39 27.86 -4.14 -1.04
CA GLU A 39 27.41 -4.11 -2.43
C GLU A 39 26.13 -4.95 -2.64
N VAL A 40 25.19 -4.38 -3.38
CA VAL A 40 23.96 -5.06 -3.79
C VAL A 40 24.21 -5.82 -5.09
N GLU A 41 23.84 -7.10 -5.14
CA GLU A 41 23.96 -7.91 -6.36
C GLU A 41 23.20 -7.29 -7.54
N ALA A 42 23.78 -7.37 -8.75
CA ALA A 42 23.21 -6.75 -9.96
C ALA A 42 21.71 -7.06 -10.23
N PRO A 43 21.20 -8.29 -10.00
CA PRO A 43 19.77 -8.57 -10.18
C PRO A 43 18.85 -7.80 -9.21
N ARG A 44 19.35 -7.42 -8.03
CA ARG A 44 18.58 -6.69 -7.01
C ARG A 44 18.49 -5.19 -7.28
N LEU A 45 19.37 -4.66 -8.15
CA LEU A 45 19.34 -3.26 -8.56
C LEU A 45 18.13 -2.92 -9.44
N ASN A 46 17.52 -3.92 -10.07
CA ASN A 46 16.42 -3.76 -11.03
C ASN A 46 15.07 -4.25 -10.48
N ILE A 47 14.94 -4.39 -9.16
CA ILE A 47 13.68 -4.80 -8.54
C ILE A 47 12.70 -3.63 -8.60
N VAL A 48 11.54 -3.88 -9.19
CA VAL A 48 10.41 -2.96 -9.19
C VAL A 48 9.26 -3.61 -8.46
N MET A 49 8.61 -2.84 -7.58
CA MET A 49 7.36 -3.23 -6.94
C MET A 49 6.22 -2.52 -7.63
N MET A 50 5.08 -3.19 -7.79
CA MET A 50 3.87 -2.58 -8.33
C MET A 50 2.67 -2.99 -7.48
N GLU A 51 1.92 -2.00 -7.03
CA GLU A 51 0.66 -2.17 -6.33
C GLU A 51 -0.49 -1.90 -7.30
N LEU A 52 -1.43 -2.84 -7.38
CA LEU A 52 -2.67 -2.71 -8.15
C LEU A 52 -3.85 -2.92 -7.20
N VAL A 53 -4.81 -2.01 -7.21
CA VAL A 53 -6.02 -2.10 -6.41
C VAL A 53 -7.23 -2.19 -7.32
N PHE A 54 -8.10 -3.14 -7.02
CA PHE A 54 -9.37 -3.38 -7.69
C PHE A 54 -10.49 -3.22 -6.67
N GLU A 55 -11.67 -2.83 -7.13
CA GLU A 55 -12.87 -2.72 -6.29
C GLU A 55 -13.22 -4.05 -5.62
N SER A 56 -13.12 -5.14 -6.37
CA SER A 56 -13.49 -6.47 -5.89
C SER A 56 -12.62 -7.55 -6.50
N ALA A 57 -12.64 -8.72 -5.87
CA ALA A 57 -12.01 -9.92 -6.42
C ALA A 57 -12.66 -10.39 -7.73
N TRP A 58 -13.92 -10.00 -7.99
CA TRP A 58 -14.61 -10.23 -9.26
C TRP A 58 -14.04 -9.34 -10.37
N THR A 59 -13.95 -8.03 -10.12
CA THR A 59 -13.37 -7.04 -11.05
C THR A 59 -11.95 -7.41 -11.42
N ARG A 60 -11.11 -7.77 -10.44
CA ARG A 60 -9.74 -8.25 -10.66
C ARG A 60 -9.67 -9.44 -11.60
N ARG A 61 -10.50 -10.48 -11.37
CA ARG A 61 -10.47 -11.70 -12.19
C ARG A 61 -10.97 -11.44 -13.61
N THR A 62 -12.01 -10.62 -13.75
CA THR A 62 -12.53 -10.20 -15.06
C THR A 62 -11.48 -9.42 -15.84
N TYR A 63 -10.80 -8.48 -15.19
CA TYR A 63 -9.69 -7.73 -15.78
C TYR A 63 -8.55 -8.66 -16.23
N TYR A 64 -8.11 -9.60 -15.39
CA TYR A 64 -7.04 -10.54 -15.76
C TYR A 64 -7.43 -11.50 -16.89
N ALA A 65 -8.72 -11.78 -17.08
CA ALA A 65 -9.21 -12.61 -18.18
C ALA A 65 -9.39 -11.84 -19.49
N SER A 66 -9.36 -10.49 -19.46
CA SER A 66 -9.60 -9.64 -20.62
C SER A 66 -8.49 -9.73 -21.68
N GLU A 67 -8.85 -9.50 -22.94
CA GLU A 67 -7.87 -9.43 -24.04
C GLU A 67 -6.89 -8.27 -23.87
N GLN A 68 -7.38 -7.11 -23.40
CA GLN A 68 -6.53 -5.96 -23.09
C GLN A 68 -5.40 -6.36 -22.13
N PHE A 69 -5.72 -7.05 -21.03
CA PHE A 69 -4.72 -7.49 -20.06
C PHE A 69 -3.73 -8.48 -20.68
N LYS A 70 -4.20 -9.46 -21.47
CA LYS A 70 -3.33 -10.43 -22.14
C LYS A 70 -2.36 -9.75 -23.11
N THR A 71 -2.82 -8.75 -23.87
CA THR A 71 -1.99 -7.98 -24.79
C THR A 71 -0.90 -7.21 -24.05
N ILE A 72 -1.26 -6.43 -23.03
CA ILE A 72 -0.29 -5.58 -22.32
C ILE A 72 0.70 -6.39 -21.46
N THR A 73 0.34 -7.62 -21.08
CA THR A 73 1.18 -8.51 -20.28
C THR A 73 1.92 -9.56 -21.10
N GLN A 74 1.89 -9.47 -22.43
CA GLN A 74 2.65 -10.39 -23.28
C GLN A 74 4.15 -10.32 -22.95
N GLY A 75 4.75 -11.48 -22.63
CA GLY A 75 6.17 -11.59 -22.25
C GLY A 75 6.48 -11.21 -20.79
N ILE A 76 5.49 -10.79 -19.99
CA ILE A 76 5.75 -10.30 -18.62
C ILE A 76 6.34 -11.39 -17.68
N SER A 77 6.11 -12.67 -18.00
CA SER A 77 6.62 -13.80 -17.21
C SER A 77 8.15 -13.84 -17.12
N GLU A 78 8.86 -13.24 -18.08
CA GLU A 78 10.32 -13.14 -18.05
C GLU A 78 10.82 -12.12 -17.01
N HIS A 79 9.97 -11.19 -16.60
CA HIS A 79 10.32 -10.09 -15.70
C HIS A 79 9.68 -10.21 -14.32
N VAL A 80 8.66 -11.07 -14.17
CA VAL A 80 7.92 -11.22 -12.92
C VAL A 80 8.39 -12.44 -12.15
N ARG A 81 9.10 -12.18 -11.06
CA ARG A 81 9.55 -13.22 -10.13
C ARG A 81 8.44 -13.69 -9.19
N TYR A 82 7.52 -12.82 -8.81
CA TYR A 82 6.51 -13.11 -7.81
C TYR A 82 5.27 -12.24 -7.96
N ILE A 83 4.09 -12.82 -7.75
CA ILE A 83 2.80 -12.13 -7.65
C ILE A 83 2.06 -12.70 -6.44
N THR A 84 1.51 -11.83 -5.59
CA THR A 84 0.62 -12.28 -4.51
C THR A 84 -0.58 -11.36 -4.38
N PRO A 85 -1.80 -11.87 -4.61
CA PRO A 85 -3.02 -11.15 -4.27
C PRO A 85 -3.32 -11.34 -2.78
N PHE A 86 -3.69 -10.25 -2.10
CA PHE A 86 -4.23 -10.30 -0.73
C PHE A 86 -5.53 -9.49 -0.68
N GLY A 87 -6.47 -9.96 0.12
CA GLY A 87 -7.71 -9.23 0.38
C GLY A 87 -7.45 -8.09 1.35
N VAL A 88 -7.86 -6.88 0.98
CA VAL A 88 -7.89 -5.75 1.92
C VAL A 88 -9.26 -5.77 2.59
N SER A 89 -9.30 -6.07 3.89
CA SER A 89 -10.55 -6.11 4.67
C SER A 89 -11.04 -4.72 5.08
N GLY A 90 -10.18 -3.70 5.03
CA GLY A 90 -10.55 -2.31 5.28
C GLY A 90 -9.39 -1.35 5.08
N VAL A 91 -9.71 -0.11 4.72
CA VAL A 91 -8.77 1.02 4.64
C VAL A 91 -9.13 2.00 5.73
N TYR A 92 -8.15 2.35 6.57
CA TYR A 92 -8.35 3.21 7.72
C TYR A 92 -7.43 4.42 7.63
N THR A 93 -8.02 5.61 7.67
CA THR A 93 -7.28 6.86 7.78
C THR A 93 -7.02 7.13 9.25
N TYR A 94 -5.75 7.19 9.68
CA TYR A 94 -5.40 7.44 11.09
C TYR A 94 -5.40 8.94 11.41
N VAL A 95 -5.02 9.78 10.46
CA VAL A 95 -5.00 11.25 10.57
C VAL A 95 -5.66 11.85 9.35
N ARG A 96 -6.56 12.82 9.57
CA ARG A 96 -7.21 13.62 8.53
C ARG A 96 -7.22 15.08 8.99
N ASP A 97 -6.85 16.00 8.12
CA ASP A 97 -6.82 17.45 8.42
C ASP A 97 -6.00 17.78 9.70
N ALA A 98 -4.85 17.10 9.86
CA ALA A 98 -3.99 17.17 11.06
C ALA A 98 -4.66 16.73 12.38
N LEU A 99 -5.85 16.14 12.32
CA LEU A 99 -6.57 15.59 13.46
C LEU A 99 -6.56 14.07 13.44
N MET A 100 -6.42 13.47 14.62
CA MET A 100 -6.56 12.03 14.79
C MET A 100 -8.00 11.63 14.52
N THR A 101 -8.20 10.61 13.69
CA THR A 101 -9.52 9.99 13.52
C THR A 101 -9.76 8.97 14.65
N THR A 102 -10.97 8.41 14.74
CA THR A 102 -11.22 7.28 15.65
C THR A 102 -10.24 6.11 15.45
N ALA A 103 -9.82 5.84 14.20
CA ALA A 103 -8.80 4.80 13.93
C ALA A 103 -7.40 5.23 14.37
N GLY A 104 -7.09 6.53 14.28
CA GLY A 104 -5.88 7.10 14.86
C GLY A 104 -5.83 6.90 16.37
N VAL A 105 -6.92 7.23 17.07
CA VAL A 105 -7.01 7.17 18.53
C VAL A 105 -7.12 5.74 19.08
N ARG A 106 -7.90 4.87 18.42
CA ARG A 106 -8.29 3.56 18.96
C ARG A 106 -7.67 2.37 18.23
N GLY A 107 -7.03 2.59 17.08
CA GLY A 107 -6.67 1.55 16.14
C GLY A 107 -7.83 1.19 15.19
N SER A 108 -7.47 0.62 14.04
CA SER A 108 -8.39 0.32 12.94
C SER A 108 -9.54 -0.61 13.34
N ARG A 109 -9.24 -1.71 14.03
CA ARG A 109 -10.23 -2.74 14.41
C ARG A 109 -11.27 -2.20 15.39
N GLN A 110 -10.83 -1.42 16.37
CA GLN A 110 -11.69 -0.82 17.39
C GLN A 110 -12.54 0.28 16.77
N ALA A 111 -11.98 1.11 15.90
CA ALA A 111 -12.75 2.12 15.16
C ALA A 111 -13.82 1.49 14.28
N GLU A 112 -13.52 0.37 13.63
CA GLU A 112 -14.51 -0.41 12.88
C GLU A 112 -15.64 -0.92 13.79
N LEU A 113 -15.30 -1.54 14.93
CA LEU A 113 -16.29 -2.03 15.89
C LEU A 113 -17.16 -0.91 16.48
N ILE A 114 -16.55 0.22 16.87
CA ILE A 114 -17.28 1.40 17.37
C ILE A 114 -18.32 1.85 16.35
N ARG A 115 -17.95 1.90 15.07
CA ARG A 115 -18.85 2.29 13.99
C ARG A 115 -19.94 1.25 13.73
N GLN A 116 -19.58 -0.03 13.67
CA GLN A 116 -20.52 -1.13 13.40
C GLN A 116 -21.55 -1.31 14.52
N LEU A 117 -21.14 -1.12 15.77
CA LEU A 117 -22.00 -1.27 16.95
C LEU A 117 -22.75 0.02 17.31
N GLY A 118 -22.44 1.15 16.67
CA GLY A 118 -23.00 2.45 17.04
C GLY A 118 -22.61 2.90 18.44
N ALA A 119 -21.39 2.55 18.90
CA ALA A 119 -20.90 2.83 20.25
C ALA A 119 -20.47 4.31 20.42
N ILE A 120 -21.42 5.24 20.25
CA ILE A 120 -21.17 6.70 20.27
C ILE A 120 -20.55 7.21 21.57
N ASN A 121 -20.73 6.49 22.68
CA ASN A 121 -20.08 6.80 23.94
C ASN A 121 -18.55 6.64 23.87
N GLN A 122 -18.02 5.88 22.91
CA GLN A 122 -16.60 5.63 22.72
C GLN A 122 -15.87 6.73 21.93
N THR A 123 -16.60 7.69 21.37
CA THR A 123 -16.05 8.82 20.60
C THR A 123 -16.24 10.16 21.32
N ARG A 124 -16.53 10.13 22.63
CA ARG A 124 -16.68 11.35 23.42
C ARG A 124 -15.30 11.90 23.82
N PRO A 125 -15.10 13.22 23.88
CA PRO A 125 -13.79 13.81 24.18
C PRO A 125 -13.17 13.30 25.49
N GLU A 126 -13.98 13.12 26.53
CA GLU A 126 -13.53 12.60 27.83
C GLU A 126 -13.02 11.15 27.75
N ILE A 127 -13.48 10.37 26.77
CA ILE A 127 -12.99 9.01 26.51
C ILE A 127 -11.78 9.02 25.58
N GLU A 128 -11.79 9.84 24.53
CA GLU A 128 -10.68 9.92 23.57
C GLU A 128 -9.39 10.46 24.21
N SER A 129 -9.50 11.38 25.18
CA SER A 129 -8.35 11.90 25.94
C SER A 129 -7.60 10.83 26.75
N LEU A 130 -8.28 9.75 27.15
CA LEU A 130 -7.64 8.61 27.82
C LEU A 130 -6.65 7.86 26.90
N PHE A 131 -6.75 8.06 25.58
CA PHE A 131 -5.90 7.45 24.56
C PHE A 131 -4.90 8.43 23.94
N GLY A 132 -4.71 9.61 24.56
CA GLY A 132 -3.74 10.61 24.08
C GLY A 132 -4.23 11.43 22.89
N ALA A 133 -5.53 11.38 22.56
CA ALA A 133 -6.11 12.38 21.67
C ALA A 133 -6.04 13.76 22.35
N PRO A 134 -5.60 14.82 21.67
CA PRO A 134 -5.58 16.15 22.25
C PRO A 134 -7.00 16.53 22.65
N SER A 135 -7.21 16.83 23.94
CA SER A 135 -8.44 17.42 24.43
C SER A 135 -8.61 18.77 23.73
N THR A 136 -9.57 18.84 22.81
CA THR A 136 -10.03 20.13 22.28
C THR A 136 -10.73 20.85 23.41
N PHE A 137 -10.17 21.99 23.83
CA PHE A 137 -10.82 22.96 24.71
C PHE A 137 -11.90 23.73 23.94
#